data_AF-A0A0P9HGQ1-F1
#
_entry.id   AF-A0A0P9HGQ1-F1
#
_cell.length_a   1.000
_cell.length_b   1.000
_cell.length_c   1.000
_cell.angle_alpha   90.00
_cell.angle_beta   90.00
_cell.angle_gamma   90.00
#
_symmetry.space_group_name_H-M   'P 1'
#
loop_
_entity.id
_entity.type
_entity.pdbx_description
1 polymer ?
#
loop_
_entity_poly.entity_id
_entity_poly.type
_entity_poly.pdbx_seq_one_letter_code
_entity_poly.pdbx_strand_id
1 'polypeptide(L)'
;MTSADTKTRVARTPIKTIKVRARDEDFRIVQVHGTLLVCSKAHGNCCCGWTEKGRAPVNTALYSEEWERRKIRNKVHLSFTGCLGPCAVGNNALLQIFGQSIWFKDLNGDQYVPLIYDYIESMLEAGHALPPPENLADHVYARYLPAPSGDTLTIGAAVEEDDDGLERLDPVCLMDVDPATARWTSEYGGRTFYFCSPGCKKSFERNPQEYLEEVGLGEACGIDLKAG
;
A
#
# COMPACT_ATOMS: atom_id res chain seq x y z
N MET A 1 37.76 -14.02 17.63
CA MET A 1 36.66 -13.14 18.06
C MET A 1 36.05 -12.53 16.81
N THR A 2 35.04 -13.18 16.24
CA THR A 2 34.29 -12.67 15.08
C THR A 2 32.88 -12.37 15.56
N SER A 3 32.56 -11.09 15.64
CA SER A 3 31.24 -10.57 16.01
C SER A 3 30.25 -10.94 14.90
N ALA A 4 29.23 -11.74 15.24
CA ALA A 4 28.11 -12.00 14.36
C ALA A 4 27.16 -10.80 14.42
N ASP A 5 27.03 -10.09 13.29
CA ASP A 5 26.01 -9.06 13.08
C ASP A 5 24.62 -9.68 13.24
N THR A 6 24.02 -9.48 14.41
CA THR A 6 22.64 -9.85 14.67
C THR A 6 21.77 -8.69 14.21
N LYS A 7 21.40 -8.68 12.92
CA LYS A 7 20.30 -7.84 12.44
C LYS A 7 19.04 -8.24 13.21
N THR A 8 18.67 -7.41 14.17
CA THR A 8 17.42 -7.57 14.93
C THR A 8 16.29 -7.51 13.92
N ARG A 9 15.64 -8.65 13.69
CA ARG A 9 14.49 -8.78 12.79
C ARG A 9 13.38 -7.93 13.42
N VAL A 10 13.08 -6.77 12.84
CA VAL A 10 11.94 -5.93 13.26
C VAL A 10 10.71 -6.84 13.26
N ALA A 11 10.06 -6.96 14.41
CA ALA A 11 8.86 -7.78 14.57
C ALA A 11 7.82 -7.30 13.54
N ARG A 12 7.37 -8.21 12.66
CA ARG A 12 6.37 -7.88 11.64
C ARG A 12 5.06 -7.52 12.34
N THR A 13 4.55 -6.30 12.11
CA THR A 13 3.21 -5.91 12.59
C THR A 13 2.18 -6.83 11.92
N PRO A 14 1.32 -7.54 12.68
CA PRO A 14 0.31 -8.40 12.10
C PRO A 14 -0.70 -7.57 11.28
N ILE A 15 -1.18 -8.16 10.18
CA ILE A 15 -2.26 -7.58 9.37
C ILE A 15 -3.52 -7.48 10.24
N LYS A 16 -4.16 -6.32 10.22
CA LYS A 16 -5.45 -6.11 10.87
C LYS A 16 -6.57 -6.08 9.85
N THR A 17 -7.66 -6.76 10.16
CA THR A 17 -8.88 -6.77 9.34
C THR A 17 -10.09 -6.33 10.14
N ILE A 18 -11.05 -5.76 9.42
CA ILE A 18 -12.40 -5.47 9.93
C ILE A 18 -13.44 -6.16 9.04
N LYS A 19 -14.54 -6.58 9.65
CA LYS A 19 -15.73 -7.01 8.94
C LYS A 19 -16.60 -5.82 8.60
N VAL A 20 -16.96 -5.71 7.32
CA VAL A 20 -17.83 -4.66 6.78
C VAL A 20 -18.98 -5.32 6.04
N ARG A 21 -20.21 -5.07 6.47
CA ARG A 21 -21.40 -5.59 5.79
C ARG A 21 -21.77 -4.70 4.61
N ALA A 22 -21.95 -5.30 3.44
CA ALA A 22 -22.46 -4.63 2.24
C ALA A 22 -23.24 -5.63 1.39
N ARG A 23 -24.32 -5.19 0.74
CA ARG A 23 -25.10 -6.06 -0.20
C ARG A 23 -25.49 -7.41 0.43
N ASP A 24 -25.88 -7.40 1.71
CA ASP A 24 -26.24 -8.57 2.50
C ASP A 24 -25.14 -9.62 2.75
N GLU A 25 -23.90 -9.29 2.40
CA GLU A 25 -22.71 -10.12 2.60
C GLU A 25 -21.71 -9.41 3.53
N ASP A 26 -20.89 -10.19 4.23
CA ASP A 26 -19.82 -9.67 5.06
C ASP A 26 -18.50 -9.74 4.28
N PHE A 27 -17.84 -8.58 4.19
CA PHE A 27 -16.54 -8.44 3.53
C PHE A 27 -15.45 -8.19 4.55
N ARG A 28 -14.29 -8.81 4.35
CA ARG A 28 -13.08 -8.48 5.12
C ARG A 28 -12.30 -7.38 4.43
N ILE A 29 -12.01 -6.32 5.17
CA ILE A 29 -11.21 -5.20 4.69
C ILE A 29 -9.94 -5.11 5.53
N VAL A 30 -8.79 -5.17 4.86
CA VAL A 30 -7.50 -4.91 5.51
C VAL A 30 -7.40 -3.45 5.88
N GLN A 31 -7.08 -3.19 7.14
CA GLN A 31 -6.77 -1.86 7.63
C GLN A 31 -5.32 -1.51 7.29
N VAL A 32 -5.14 -0.33 6.70
CA VAL A 32 -3.85 0.25 6.35
C VAL A 32 -3.71 1.61 7.03
N HIS A 33 -2.46 2.08 7.19
CA HIS A 33 -2.17 3.38 7.77
C HIS A 33 -2.39 4.55 6.81
N GLY A 34 -2.43 4.27 5.51
CA GLY A 34 -2.62 5.31 4.50
C GLY A 34 -2.80 4.83 3.07
N THR A 35 -2.92 5.80 2.16
CA THR A 35 -2.99 5.61 0.72
C THR A 35 -2.18 6.71 0.02
N LEU A 36 -1.30 6.31 -0.89
CA LEU A 36 -0.61 7.17 -1.84
C LEU A 36 -1.37 7.19 -3.18
N LEU A 37 -1.87 8.36 -3.56
CA LEU A 37 -2.58 8.61 -4.82
C LEU A 37 -1.67 9.39 -5.76
N VAL A 38 -1.35 8.84 -6.92
CA VAL A 38 -0.43 9.45 -7.89
C VAL A 38 -1.17 9.82 -9.17
N CYS A 39 -1.16 11.09 -9.54
CA CYS A 39 -1.75 11.53 -10.80
C CYS A 39 -0.98 10.94 -11.99
N SER A 40 -1.69 10.35 -12.95
CA SER A 40 -1.09 9.86 -14.18
C SER A 40 -2.06 9.95 -15.35
N LYS A 41 -1.60 10.52 -16.47
CA LYS A 41 -2.32 10.50 -17.76
C LYS A 41 -2.64 9.08 -18.24
N ALA A 42 -1.83 8.08 -17.85
CA ALA A 42 -2.08 6.70 -18.22
C ALA A 42 -3.34 6.13 -17.51
N HIS A 43 -3.82 6.78 -16.45
CA HIS A 43 -4.91 6.29 -15.59
C HIS A 43 -6.09 7.27 -15.51
N GLY A 44 -6.32 8.03 -16.57
CA GLY A 44 -7.50 8.87 -16.75
C GLY A 44 -7.21 10.22 -17.39
N ASN A 45 -8.21 11.10 -17.38
CA ASN A 45 -8.05 12.47 -17.86
C ASN A 45 -7.18 13.27 -16.87
N CYS A 46 -5.89 13.40 -17.20
CA CYS A 46 -4.91 14.06 -16.33
C CYS A 46 -3.84 14.81 -17.14
N CYS A 47 -3.33 15.89 -16.55
CA CYS A 47 -2.20 16.64 -17.09
C CYS A 47 -0.84 16.04 -16.71
N CYS A 48 -0.72 15.38 -15.56
CA CYS A 48 0.53 14.80 -15.07
C CYS A 48 0.97 13.69 -16.02
N GLY A 49 2.21 13.75 -16.52
CA GLY A 49 2.71 12.82 -17.53
C GLY A 49 2.23 13.10 -18.96
N TRP A 50 1.59 14.24 -19.24
CA TRP A 50 1.15 14.61 -20.59
C TRP A 50 2.31 15.21 -21.43
N THR A 51 3.25 14.35 -21.80
CA THR A 51 4.47 14.72 -22.53
C THR A 51 4.18 15.33 -23.90
N GLU A 52 3.11 14.93 -24.59
CA GLU A 52 2.71 15.53 -25.87
C GLU A 52 2.29 17.01 -25.74
N LYS A 53 2.06 17.49 -24.51
CA LYS A 53 1.79 18.90 -24.18
C LYS A 53 2.96 19.56 -23.44
N GLY A 54 4.16 18.99 -23.53
CA GLY A 54 5.38 19.55 -22.94
C GLY A 54 5.48 19.41 -21.41
N ARG A 55 4.70 18.51 -20.80
CA ARG A 55 4.82 18.22 -19.35
C ARG A 55 5.83 17.12 -19.09
N ALA A 56 6.40 17.10 -17.89
CA ALA A 56 7.31 16.04 -17.46
C ALA A 56 6.59 14.68 -17.46
N PRO A 57 7.30 13.58 -17.79
CA PRO A 57 6.74 12.23 -17.69
C PRO A 57 6.42 11.88 -16.23
N VAL A 58 5.51 10.93 -16.02
CA VAL A 58 5.29 10.30 -14.71
C VAL A 58 5.70 8.84 -14.84
N ASN A 59 6.73 8.44 -14.11
CA ASN A 59 7.23 7.06 -14.13
C ASN A 59 6.40 6.17 -13.19
N THR A 60 5.22 5.75 -13.63
CA THR A 60 4.34 4.87 -12.82
C THR A 60 4.98 3.51 -12.54
N ALA A 61 5.89 3.03 -13.37
CA ALA A 61 6.60 1.77 -13.13
C ALA A 61 7.48 1.88 -11.88
N LEU A 62 8.26 2.96 -11.75
CA LEU A 62 9.10 3.20 -10.59
C LEU A 62 8.28 3.28 -9.28
N TYR A 63 7.11 3.94 -9.31
CA TYR A 63 6.21 3.95 -8.14
C TYR A 63 5.79 2.54 -7.72
N SER A 64 5.43 1.69 -8.68
CA SER A 64 5.05 0.30 -8.40
C SER A 64 6.23 -0.53 -7.89
N GLU A 65 7.40 -0.41 -8.53
CA GLU A 65 8.62 -1.13 -8.16
C GLU A 65 9.09 -0.79 -6.74
N GLU A 66 9.07 0.49 -6.37
CA GLU A 66 9.33 0.97 -5.01
C GLU A 66 8.37 0.39 -4.00
N TRP A 67 7.08 0.44 -4.30
CA TRP A 67 6.04 -0.04 -3.41
C TRP A 67 6.12 -1.56 -3.19
N GLU A 68 6.36 -2.32 -4.27
CA GLU A 68 6.51 -3.77 -4.21
C GLU A 68 7.77 -4.17 -3.43
N ARG A 69 8.95 -3.63 -3.79
CA ARG A 69 10.20 -4.06 -3.15
C ARG A 69 10.31 -3.68 -1.67
N ARG A 70 9.65 -2.59 -1.26
CA ARG A 70 9.60 -2.14 0.15
C ARG A 70 8.60 -2.92 0.99
N LYS A 71 7.74 -3.74 0.37
CA LYS A 71 6.77 -4.60 1.07
C LYS A 71 5.86 -3.81 2.01
N ILE A 72 5.37 -2.67 1.51
CA ILE A 72 4.52 -1.74 2.28
C ILE A 72 3.04 -1.85 1.91
N ARG A 73 2.66 -2.83 1.08
CA ARG A 73 1.29 -3.03 0.59
C ARG A 73 0.25 -3.15 1.71
N ASN A 74 0.61 -3.87 2.77
CA ASN A 74 -0.24 -4.06 3.95
C ASN A 74 -0.23 -2.86 4.92
N LYS A 75 0.49 -1.78 4.59
CA LYS A 75 0.63 -0.57 5.43
C LYS A 75 0.14 0.69 4.72
N VAL A 76 0.45 0.85 3.44
CA VAL A 76 0.04 1.99 2.62
C VAL A 76 -0.37 1.49 1.24
N HIS A 77 -1.62 1.77 0.84
CA HIS A 77 -2.10 1.42 -0.49
C HIS A 77 -1.53 2.38 -1.55
N LEU A 78 -1.26 1.90 -2.76
CA LEU A 78 -0.86 2.73 -3.90
C LEU A 78 -1.98 2.72 -4.94
N SER A 79 -2.40 3.91 -5.40
CA SER A 79 -3.30 4.01 -6.55
C SER A 79 -2.83 5.08 -7.53
N PHE A 80 -2.85 4.73 -8.82
CA PHE A 80 -2.74 5.73 -9.87
C PHE A 80 -4.12 6.29 -10.21
N THR A 81 -4.20 7.60 -10.33
CA THR A 81 -5.48 8.29 -10.52
C THR A 81 -5.43 9.25 -11.71
N GLY A 82 -6.61 9.68 -12.15
CA GLY A 82 -6.75 10.87 -12.98
C GLY A 82 -6.37 12.16 -12.23
N CYS A 83 -6.96 13.28 -12.65
CA CYS A 83 -6.69 14.60 -12.06
C CYS A 83 -7.06 14.68 -10.57
N LEU A 84 -6.09 15.02 -9.71
CA LEU A 84 -6.32 15.38 -8.31
C LEU A 84 -6.66 16.88 -8.14
N GLY A 85 -6.46 17.69 -9.19
CA GLY A 85 -6.88 19.11 -9.23
C GLY A 85 -5.77 20.13 -9.50
N PRO A 86 -4.68 20.20 -8.70
CA PRO A 86 -3.70 21.27 -8.74
C PRO A 86 -2.68 21.10 -9.88
N CYS A 87 -3.17 20.97 -11.12
CA CYS A 87 -2.36 20.69 -12.31
C CYS A 87 -1.31 21.76 -12.65
N ALA A 88 -1.42 22.96 -12.06
CA ALA A 88 -0.49 24.07 -12.32
C ALA A 88 0.91 23.80 -11.77
N VAL A 89 1.03 22.98 -10.71
CA VAL A 89 2.29 22.80 -9.97
C VAL A 89 3.11 21.58 -10.41
N GLY A 90 2.98 21.12 -11.65
CA GLY A 90 3.70 19.94 -12.15
C GLY A 90 3.15 18.63 -11.60
N ASN A 91 3.76 17.49 -11.90
CA ASN A 91 3.26 16.16 -11.49
C ASN A 91 2.89 16.13 -9.99
N ASN A 92 1.68 15.65 -9.67
CA ASN A 92 1.13 15.69 -8.32
C ASN A 92 0.93 14.30 -7.73
N ALA A 93 1.06 14.20 -6.42
CA ALA A 93 0.60 13.06 -5.63
C ALA A 93 -0.05 13.54 -4.32
N LEU A 94 -0.91 12.70 -3.74
CA LEU A 94 -1.53 12.92 -2.44
C LEU A 94 -1.29 11.69 -1.58
N LEU A 95 -0.68 11.88 -0.42
CA LEU A 95 -0.63 10.88 0.63
C LEU A 95 -1.67 11.20 1.69
N GLN A 96 -2.60 10.29 1.89
CA GLN A 96 -3.42 10.23 3.09
C GLN A 96 -2.74 9.27 4.06
N ILE A 97 -2.28 9.71 5.23
CA ILE A 97 -1.65 8.82 6.21
C ILE A 97 -1.90 9.31 7.63
N PHE A 98 -2.24 8.41 8.55
CA PHE A 98 -2.59 8.76 9.94
C PHE A 98 -3.63 9.89 10.05
N GLY A 99 -4.62 9.90 9.15
CA GLY A 99 -5.65 10.94 9.07
C GLY A 99 -5.20 12.29 8.51
N GLN A 100 -3.93 12.43 8.10
CA GLN A 100 -3.37 13.65 7.51
C GLN A 100 -3.36 13.61 5.99
N SER A 101 -3.59 14.78 5.38
CA SER A 101 -3.49 15.00 3.93
C SER A 101 -2.18 15.70 3.57
N ILE A 102 -1.22 14.97 3.01
CA ILE A 102 0.08 15.49 2.57
C ILE A 102 0.09 15.57 1.04
N TRP A 103 0.21 16.78 0.49
CA TRP A 103 0.22 17.00 -0.96
C TRP A 103 1.65 17.17 -1.48
N PHE A 104 1.95 16.48 -2.57
CA PHE A 104 3.21 16.60 -3.28
C PHE A 104 3.01 17.29 -4.63
N LYS A 105 3.94 18.19 -4.97
CA LYS A 105 3.98 18.92 -6.23
C LYS A 105 5.34 18.80 -6.91
N ASP A 106 5.39 19.21 -8.17
CA ASP A 106 6.61 19.34 -8.96
C ASP A 106 7.45 18.05 -8.99
N LEU A 107 6.76 16.91 -9.02
CA LEU A 107 7.37 15.57 -9.08
C LEU A 107 7.83 15.23 -10.50
N ASN A 108 8.61 16.13 -11.09
CA ASN A 108 8.98 16.10 -12.50
C ASN A 108 10.23 15.24 -12.79
N GLY A 109 10.88 14.70 -11.76
CA GLY A 109 12.02 13.80 -11.87
C GLY A 109 11.85 12.55 -11.02
N ASP A 110 12.42 11.44 -11.51
CA ASP A 110 12.30 10.12 -10.90
C ASP A 110 12.95 10.05 -9.52
N GLN A 111 13.91 10.92 -9.22
CA GLN A 111 14.58 10.97 -7.90
C GLN A 111 13.62 11.22 -6.73
N TYR A 112 12.45 11.83 -6.97
CA TYR A 112 11.51 12.13 -5.90
C TYR A 112 10.70 10.91 -5.45
N VAL A 113 10.57 9.90 -6.32
CA VAL A 113 9.79 8.70 -6.02
C VAL A 113 10.34 7.95 -4.80
N PRO A 114 11.64 7.56 -4.76
CA PRO A 114 12.20 6.93 -3.57
C PRO A 114 12.14 7.82 -2.32
N LEU A 115 12.32 9.13 -2.46
CA LEU A 115 12.24 10.06 -1.33
C LEU A 115 10.85 10.09 -0.68
N ILE A 116 9.79 10.04 -1.49
CA ILE A 116 8.41 9.94 -0.99
C ILE A 116 8.23 8.67 -0.17
N TYR A 117 8.78 7.54 -0.64
CA TYR A 117 8.69 6.28 0.10
C TYR A 117 9.54 6.27 1.37
N ASP A 118 10.75 6.83 1.35
CA ASP A 118 11.59 6.98 2.55
C ASP A 118 10.86 7.80 3.62
N TYR A 119 10.15 8.86 3.19
CA TYR A 119 9.33 9.68 4.07
C TYR A 119 8.12 8.92 4.62
N ILE A 120 7.44 8.12 3.79
CA ILE A 120 6.34 7.23 4.23
C ILE A 120 6.84 6.24 5.28
N GLU A 121 7.97 5.58 5.05
CA GLU A 121 8.53 4.60 5.99
C GLU A 121 8.92 5.26 7.33
N SER A 122 9.48 6.47 7.29
CA SER A 122 9.77 7.24 8.51
C SER A 122 8.50 7.52 9.33
N MET A 123 7.37 7.86 8.66
CA MET A 123 6.08 8.05 9.34
C MET A 123 5.51 6.73 9.88
N LEU A 124 5.64 5.63 9.13
CA LEU A 124 5.21 4.30 9.56
C LEU A 124 6.00 3.83 10.79
N GLU A 125 7.30 4.10 10.84
CA GLU A 125 8.16 3.81 11.99
C GLU A 125 7.78 4.67 13.21
N ALA A 126 7.49 5.96 13.00
CA ALA A 126 7.06 6.87 14.07
C ALA A 126 5.63 6.60 14.58
N GLY A 127 4.79 5.96 13.76
CA GLY A 127 3.36 5.73 14.09
C GLY A 127 2.49 6.99 14.01
N HIS A 128 3.00 8.08 13.44
CA HIS A 128 2.26 9.33 13.22
C HIS A 128 2.84 10.10 12.03
N ALA A 129 2.09 11.08 11.52
CA ALA A 129 2.58 11.97 10.47
C ALA A 129 3.75 12.84 10.97
N LEU A 130 4.74 13.04 10.12
CA LEU A 130 5.95 13.82 10.41
C LEU A 130 5.96 15.12 9.58
N PRO A 131 6.82 16.11 9.90
CA PRO A 131 7.12 17.19 8.97
C PRO A 131 7.91 16.66 7.76
N PRO A 132 7.81 17.33 6.59
CA PRO A 132 8.55 16.90 5.40
C PRO A 132 10.07 17.00 5.63
N PRO A 133 10.86 16.03 5.14
CA PRO A 133 12.33 16.10 5.20
C PRO A 133 12.84 17.22 4.29
N GLU A 134 14.05 17.73 4.56
CA GLU A 134 14.64 18.87 3.85
C GLU A 134 14.65 18.70 2.33
N ASN A 135 14.97 17.49 1.85
CA ASN A 135 15.03 17.14 0.42
C ASN A 135 13.64 17.02 -0.26
N LEU A 136 12.54 17.11 0.49
CA LEU A 136 11.17 17.16 -0.03
C LEU A 136 10.39 18.39 0.41
N ALA A 137 10.94 19.24 1.29
CA ALA A 137 10.22 20.36 1.90
C ALA A 137 9.59 21.29 0.84
N ASP A 138 10.34 21.61 -0.21
CA ASP A 138 9.87 22.46 -1.31
C ASP A 138 8.84 21.78 -2.23
N HIS A 139 8.64 20.47 -2.10
CA HIS A 139 7.68 19.67 -2.85
C HIS A 139 6.40 19.37 -2.08
N VAL A 140 6.32 19.72 -0.79
CA VAL A 140 5.19 19.37 0.07
C VAL A 140 4.38 20.60 0.45
N TYR A 141 3.06 20.47 0.47
CA TYR A 141 2.15 21.53 0.91
C TYR A 141 0.84 20.98 1.49
N ALA A 142 0.10 21.83 2.19
CA ALA A 142 -1.27 21.56 2.62
C ALA A 142 -2.24 22.24 1.64
N ARG A 143 -3.29 21.51 1.23
CA ARG A 143 -4.28 22.03 0.27
C ARG A 143 -5.63 22.36 0.90
N TYR A 144 -6.05 21.60 1.90
CA TYR A 144 -7.39 21.71 2.47
C TYR A 144 -7.44 22.69 3.65
N LEU A 145 -8.62 23.29 3.83
CA LEU A 145 -8.94 24.19 4.94
C LEU A 145 -10.08 23.59 5.78
N PRO A 146 -10.07 23.80 7.11
CA PRO A 146 -8.97 24.38 7.89
C PRO A 146 -7.75 23.46 7.89
N ALA A 147 -6.59 23.99 8.32
CA ALA A 147 -5.44 23.12 8.58
C ALA A 147 -5.84 22.05 9.61
N PRO A 148 -5.33 20.81 9.51
CA PRO A 148 -5.65 19.75 10.46
C PRO A 148 -5.36 20.19 11.89
N SER A 149 -6.39 20.27 12.73
CA SER A 149 -6.27 20.42 14.19
C SER A 149 -6.11 19.05 14.81
N GLY A 150 -5.35 18.93 15.91
CA GLY A 150 -5.00 17.65 16.55
C GLY A 150 -6.16 16.79 17.07
N ASP A 151 -7.40 17.23 16.89
CA ASP A 151 -8.59 16.48 17.25
C ASP A 151 -8.88 15.41 16.19
N THR A 152 -8.63 14.16 16.54
CA THR A 152 -9.01 13.03 15.68
C THR A 152 -10.49 12.73 15.89
N LEU A 153 -11.30 12.89 14.83
CA LEU A 153 -12.67 12.42 14.84
C LEU A 153 -12.67 10.89 14.97
N THR A 154 -13.23 10.37 16.06
CA THR A 154 -13.50 8.93 16.18
C THR A 154 -14.74 8.63 15.34
N ILE A 155 -14.57 7.91 14.24
CA ILE A 155 -15.70 7.40 13.46
C ILE A 155 -16.21 6.14 14.18
N GLY A 156 -17.41 6.23 14.76
CA GLY A 156 -18.08 5.08 15.37
C GLY A 156 -18.25 3.95 14.34
N ALA A 157 -17.73 2.77 14.67
CA ALA A 157 -17.69 1.63 13.79
C ALA A 157 -19.07 0.97 13.60
N ALA A 158 -19.53 0.87 12.36
CA ALA A 158 -20.46 -0.18 11.92
C ALA A 158 -19.67 -1.43 11.50
N VAL A 159 -18.57 -1.72 12.20
CA VAL A 159 -17.60 -2.76 11.83
C VAL A 159 -17.17 -3.53 13.08
N GLU A 160 -16.99 -4.84 12.92
CA GLU A 160 -16.49 -5.73 13.97
C GLU A 160 -15.02 -6.05 13.70
N GLU A 161 -14.21 -6.20 14.76
CA GLU A 161 -12.84 -6.70 14.64
C GLU A 161 -12.86 -8.14 14.11
N ASP A 162 -11.87 -8.48 13.27
CA ASP A 162 -11.76 -9.81 12.69
C ASP A 162 -10.32 -10.30 12.73
N ASP A 163 -9.99 -11.07 13.75
CA ASP A 163 -8.64 -11.59 13.98
C ASP A 163 -8.37 -12.94 13.28
N ASP A 164 -9.40 -13.61 12.78
CA ASP A 164 -9.32 -15.03 12.35
C ASP A 164 -9.48 -15.23 10.82
N GLY A 165 -9.51 -14.15 10.03
CA GLY A 165 -9.97 -14.17 8.64
C GLY A 165 -8.90 -14.15 7.54
N LEU A 166 -7.61 -14.18 7.88
CA LEU A 166 -6.52 -13.92 6.91
C LEU A 166 -6.45 -14.93 5.76
N GLU A 167 -6.96 -16.14 5.97
CA GLU A 167 -7.00 -17.22 4.99
C GLU A 167 -7.87 -16.98 3.76
N ARG A 168 -8.83 -16.06 3.86
CA ARG A 168 -9.67 -15.65 2.74
C ARG A 168 -9.04 -14.52 1.93
N LEU A 169 -7.94 -13.95 2.40
CA LEU A 169 -7.27 -12.87 1.68
C LEU A 169 -6.41 -13.46 0.56
N ASP A 170 -6.54 -12.87 -0.63
CA ASP A 170 -5.56 -13.04 -1.69
C ASP A 170 -4.17 -12.63 -1.16
N PRO A 171 -3.18 -13.55 -1.07
CA PRO A 171 -1.87 -13.24 -0.47
C PRO A 171 -1.09 -12.15 -1.20
N VAL A 172 -1.46 -11.87 -2.45
CA VAL A 172 -0.80 -10.87 -3.29
C VAL A 172 -1.43 -9.50 -3.09
N CYS A 173 -2.76 -9.39 -3.10
CA CYS A 173 -3.43 -8.10 -3.07
C CYS A 173 -4.22 -7.78 -1.80
N LEU A 174 -4.34 -8.75 -0.89
CA LEU A 174 -5.09 -8.67 0.36
C LEU A 174 -6.59 -8.43 0.20
N MET A 175 -7.15 -8.74 -0.97
CA MET A 175 -8.57 -8.69 -1.22
C MET A 175 -9.24 -9.93 -0.61
N ASP A 176 -10.39 -9.76 0.06
CA ASP A 176 -11.22 -10.89 0.50
C ASP A 176 -11.75 -11.66 -0.72
N VAL A 177 -11.43 -12.94 -0.77
CA VAL A 177 -11.84 -13.88 -1.81
C VAL A 177 -12.62 -14.98 -1.14
N ASP A 178 -13.86 -15.17 -1.58
CA ASP A 178 -14.68 -16.27 -1.09
C ASP A 178 -14.22 -17.61 -1.71
N PRO A 179 -13.71 -18.56 -0.91
CA PRO A 179 -13.24 -19.86 -1.40
C PRO A 179 -14.28 -20.64 -2.19
N ALA A 180 -15.57 -20.48 -1.85
CA ALA A 180 -16.66 -21.21 -2.50
C ALA A 180 -16.92 -20.76 -3.94
N THR A 181 -16.52 -19.53 -4.30
CA THR A 181 -16.77 -18.93 -5.62
C THR A 181 -15.49 -18.54 -6.37
N ALA A 182 -14.32 -18.73 -5.73
CA ALA A 182 -13.02 -18.40 -6.28
C ALA A 182 -12.74 -19.15 -7.59
N ARG A 183 -12.48 -18.39 -8.66
CA ARG A 183 -12.14 -18.93 -9.98
C ARG A 183 -10.65 -19.23 -10.16
N TRP A 184 -9.80 -18.58 -9.37
CA TRP A 184 -8.36 -18.63 -9.50
C TRP A 184 -7.78 -19.19 -8.22
N THR A 185 -7.13 -20.35 -8.31
CA THR A 185 -6.55 -21.04 -7.17
C THR A 185 -5.15 -21.57 -7.49
N SER A 186 -4.34 -21.80 -6.47
CA SER A 186 -3.04 -22.47 -6.59
C SER A 186 -2.76 -23.28 -5.33
N GLU A 187 -2.14 -24.45 -5.50
CA GLU A 187 -1.73 -25.31 -4.38
C GLU A 187 -0.28 -25.02 -4.01
N TYR A 188 -0.02 -24.75 -2.74
CA TYR A 188 1.34 -24.57 -2.23
C TYR A 188 1.43 -25.02 -0.77
N GLY A 189 2.47 -25.81 -0.44
CA GLY A 189 2.66 -26.31 0.94
C GLY A 189 1.51 -27.18 1.46
N GLY A 190 0.79 -27.88 0.57
CA GLY A 190 -0.37 -28.71 0.94
C GLY A 190 -1.66 -27.93 1.20
N ARG A 191 -1.72 -26.66 0.79
CA ARG A 191 -2.88 -25.78 0.98
C ARG A 191 -3.28 -25.09 -0.32
N THR A 192 -4.59 -24.95 -0.52
CA THR A 192 -5.17 -24.15 -1.59
C THR A 192 -5.16 -22.67 -1.22
N PHE A 193 -4.60 -21.83 -2.09
CA PHE A 193 -4.70 -20.38 -2.04
C PHE A 193 -5.68 -19.88 -3.10
N TYR A 194 -6.40 -18.80 -2.79
CA TYR A 194 -7.44 -18.21 -3.63
C TYR A 194 -7.04 -16.80 -4.06
N PHE A 195 -7.34 -16.44 -5.31
CA PHE A 195 -6.91 -15.17 -5.89
C PHE A 195 -8.08 -14.40 -6.52
N CYS A 196 -8.08 -13.08 -6.34
CA CYS A 196 -9.11 -12.20 -6.90
C CYS A 196 -9.00 -12.08 -8.43
N SER A 197 -7.81 -12.35 -8.98
CA SER A 197 -7.49 -12.15 -10.38
C SER A 197 -6.44 -13.16 -10.88
N PRO A 198 -6.39 -13.42 -12.20
CA PRO A 198 -5.34 -14.28 -12.76
C PRO A 198 -3.95 -13.65 -12.64
N GLY A 199 -3.86 -12.31 -12.53
CA GLY A 199 -2.60 -11.61 -12.31
C GLY A 199 -2.00 -11.86 -10.92
N CYS A 200 -2.85 -11.87 -9.89
CA CYS A 200 -2.44 -12.21 -8.52
C CYS A 200 -1.96 -13.67 -8.46
N LYS A 201 -2.73 -14.61 -9.01
CA LYS A 201 -2.32 -16.02 -9.13
C LYS A 201 -0.94 -16.17 -9.77
N LYS A 202 -0.73 -15.58 -10.96
CA LYS A 202 0.56 -15.65 -11.67
C LYS A 202 1.71 -15.05 -10.87
N SER A 203 1.45 -13.97 -10.13
CA SER A 203 2.48 -13.31 -9.32
C SER A 203 2.88 -14.20 -8.15
N PHE A 204 1.89 -14.76 -7.44
CA PHE A 204 2.11 -15.73 -6.38
C PHE A 204 2.91 -16.94 -6.86
N GLU A 205 2.53 -17.55 -7.97
CA GLU A 205 3.20 -18.74 -8.52
C GLU A 205 4.68 -18.53 -8.88
N ARG A 206 5.11 -17.28 -9.12
CA ARG A 206 6.53 -16.97 -9.35
C ARG A 206 7.35 -17.03 -8.07
N ASN A 207 6.79 -16.62 -6.94
CA ASN A 207 7.48 -16.62 -5.65
C ASN A 207 6.49 -16.73 -4.47
N PRO A 208 5.90 -17.92 -4.21
CA PRO A 208 4.87 -18.07 -3.18
C PRO A 208 5.37 -17.71 -1.78
N GLN A 209 6.59 -18.15 -1.45
CA GLN A 209 7.21 -17.94 -0.15
C GLN A 209 7.30 -16.45 0.20
N GLU A 210 7.70 -15.60 -0.76
CA GLU A 210 7.84 -14.17 -0.53
C GLU A 210 6.54 -13.52 -0.06
N TYR A 211 5.41 -13.84 -0.72
CA TYR A 211 4.11 -13.32 -0.32
C TYR A 211 3.70 -13.85 1.05
N LEU A 212 3.83 -15.17 1.28
CA LEU A 212 3.42 -15.80 2.54
C LEU A 212 4.23 -15.32 3.75
N GLU A 213 5.51 -15.03 3.55
CA GLU A 213 6.33 -14.39 4.57
C GLU A 213 5.86 -12.97 4.87
N GLU A 214 5.64 -12.16 3.84
CA GLU A 214 5.25 -10.75 3.98
C GLU A 214 3.95 -10.60 4.77
N VAL A 215 2.95 -11.43 4.46
CA VAL A 215 1.63 -11.33 5.09
C VAL A 215 1.49 -12.20 6.35
N GLY A 216 2.55 -12.90 6.76
CA GLY A 216 2.54 -13.77 7.94
C GLY A 216 1.66 -15.02 7.81
N LEU A 217 1.23 -15.36 6.58
CA LEU A 217 0.37 -16.53 6.33
C LEU A 217 1.13 -17.86 6.37
N GLY A 218 2.46 -17.88 6.26
CA GLY A 218 3.23 -19.14 6.32
C GLY A 218 2.96 -19.96 7.57
N GLU A 219 3.26 -19.37 8.73
CA GLU A 219 3.08 -20.03 10.04
C GLU A 219 1.59 -20.20 10.38
N ALA A 220 0.75 -19.20 10.08
CA ALA A 220 -0.70 -19.27 10.31
C ALA A 220 -1.39 -20.37 9.48
N CYS A 221 -0.79 -20.77 8.34
CA CYS A 221 -1.32 -21.80 7.46
C CYS A 221 -0.60 -23.15 7.60
N GLY A 222 0.29 -23.31 8.58
CA GLY A 222 1.03 -24.55 8.81
C GLY A 222 2.10 -24.88 7.75
N ILE A 223 2.54 -23.88 6.97
CA ILE A 223 3.58 -24.05 5.95
C ILE A 223 4.94 -23.71 6.56
N ASP A 224 5.84 -24.70 6.60
CA ASP A 224 7.23 -24.46 6.99
C ASP A 224 7.98 -23.75 5.84
N LEU A 225 8.05 -22.42 5.93
CA LEU A 225 8.76 -21.58 4.96
C LEU A 225 10.30 -21.69 5.08
N LYS A 226 10.85 -22.45 6.03
CA LYS A 226 12.31 -22.58 6.23
C LYS A 226 12.94 -23.76 5.47
N ALA A 227 12.17 -24.54 4.73
CA ALA A 227 12.63 -25.74 4.02
C ALA A 227 12.92 -25.55 2.52
N GLY A 228 12.85 -24.31 2.00
CA GLY A 228 13.04 -23.94 0.59
C GLY A 228 14.40 -23.34 0.28
#